data_AF-A0A7X9BDZ6-F1
#
_entry.id   AF-A0A7X9BDZ6-F1
#
_cell.length_a   1.000
_cell.length_b   1.000
_cell.length_c   1.000
_cell.angle_alpha   90.00
_cell.angle_beta   90.00
_cell.angle_gamma   90.00
#
_symmetry.space_group_name_H-M   'P 1'
#
loop_
_entity.id
_entity.type
_entity.pdbx_description
1 polymer ?
#
loop_
_entity_poly.entity_id
_entity_poly.type
_entity_poly.pdbx_seq_one_letter_code
_entity_poly.pdbx_strand_id
1 'polypeptide(L)'
;GAAVGIMQIFAKTFVYALQVAAPIIAILLIADLSLGFLTRTTPQINVFLTGFPVKMIVGLLTLSFLIPLFGAVFNSIFNTIERDLYLLMRELVFNGR
;
A
#
# COMPACT_ATOMS: atom_id res chain seq x y z
N GLY A 1 9.02 -6.82 25.99
CA GLY A 1 9.55 -5.60 26.63
C GLY A 1 9.30 -4.45 25.69
N ALA A 2 8.80 -3.32 26.19
CA ALA A 2 8.08 -2.33 25.38
C ALA A 2 8.82 -1.86 24.12
N ALA A 3 10.16 -1.77 24.16
CA ALA A 3 10.97 -1.45 22.99
C ALA A 3 10.85 -2.46 21.84
N VAL A 4 10.80 -3.76 22.15
CA VAL A 4 10.59 -4.84 21.17
C VAL A 4 9.18 -4.79 20.61
N GLY A 5 8.17 -4.48 21.44
CA GLY A 5 6.79 -4.30 21.00
C GLY A 5 6.65 -3.17 19.98
N ILE A 6 7.26 -2.02 20.24
CA ILE A 6 7.27 -0.88 19.32
C ILE A 6 7.96 -1.23 17.99
N MET A 7 9.09 -1.94 18.04
CA MET A 7 9.80 -2.37 16.83
C MET A 7 8.95 -3.32 15.97
N GLN A 8 8.22 -4.24 16.59
CA GLN A 8 7.31 -5.14 15.88
C GLN A 8 6.15 -4.38 15.23
N ILE A 9 5.55 -3.41 15.93
CA ILE A 9 4.49 -2.56 15.37
C ILE A 9 4.98 -1.79 14.16
N PHE A 10 6.19 -1.23 14.22
CA PHE A 10 6.81 -0.53 13.10
C PHE A 10 6.98 -1.46 11.88
N ALA A 11 7.54 -2.66 12.08
CA ALA A 11 7.73 -3.64 11.02
C ALA A 11 6.39 -4.06 10.37
N LYS A 12 5.36 -4.34 11.19
CA LYS A 12 4.01 -4.68 10.70
C LYS A 12 3.40 -3.53 9.90
N THR A 13 3.56 -2.29 10.35
CA THR A 13 3.03 -1.10 9.67
C THR A 13 3.62 -0.95 8.27
N PHE A 14 4.93 -1.19 8.13
CA PHE A 14 5.58 -1.20 6.82
C PHE A 14 5.01 -2.28 5.89
N VAL A 15 4.79 -3.49 6.41
CA VAL A 15 4.18 -4.58 5.65
C VAL A 15 2.75 -4.22 5.20
N TYR A 16 1.92 -3.68 6.09
CA TYR A 16 0.56 -3.25 5.74
C TYR A 16 0.55 -2.14 4.69
N ALA A 17 1.42 -1.13 4.83
CA ALA A 17 1.54 -0.05 3.84
C ALA A 17 1.90 -0.60 2.46
N LEU A 18 2.85 -1.53 2.40
CA LEU A 18 3.29 -2.14 1.15
C LEU A 18 2.18 -3.04 0.57
N GLN A 19 1.45 -3.79 1.39
CA GLN A 19 0.33 -4.62 0.96
C GLN A 19 -0.82 -3.77 0.38
N VAL A 20 -1.14 -2.63 1.00
CA VAL A 20 -2.15 -1.69 0.51
C VAL A 20 -1.73 -1.04 -0.81
N ALA A 21 -0.45 -0.67 -0.94
CA ALA A 21 0.08 -0.04 -2.15
C ALA A 21 0.34 -1.03 -3.30
N ALA A 22 0.65 -2.29 -2.99
CA ALA A 22 1.03 -3.33 -3.95
C ALA A 22 0.12 -3.45 -5.19
N PRO A 23 -1.22 -3.53 -5.08
CA PRO A 23 -2.07 -3.67 -6.27
C PRO A 23 -1.98 -2.47 -7.21
N ILE A 24 -1.95 -1.24 -6.67
CA ILE A 24 -1.80 -0.02 -7.48
C ILE A 24 -0.41 0.03 -8.12
N ILE A 25 0.64 -0.28 -7.35
CA ILE A 25 2.02 -0.32 -7.87
C ILE A 25 2.13 -1.33 -9.01
N ALA A 26 1.57 -2.54 -8.85
CA ALA A 26 1.59 -3.57 -9.89
C ALA A 26 0.91 -3.11 -11.18
N ILE A 27 -0.26 -2.48 -11.07
CA ILE A 27 -1.00 -1.99 -12.23
C ILE A 27 -0.27 -0.82 -12.91
N LEU A 28 0.29 0.12 -12.14
CA LEU A 28 1.08 1.22 -12.69
C LEU A 28 2.35 0.71 -13.38
N LEU A 29 3.01 -0.32 -12.84
CA LEU A 29 4.14 -0.97 -13.50
C LEU A 29 3.74 -1.59 -14.84
N ILE A 30 2.59 -2.26 -14.90
CA ILE A 30 2.08 -2.80 -16.17
C ILE A 30 1.78 -1.67 -17.16
N ALA A 31 1.21 -0.55 -16.70
CA ALA A 31 0.98 0.62 -17.53
C ALA A 31 2.31 1.21 -18.05
N ASP A 32 3.34 1.30 -17.20
CA ASP A 32 4.69 1.73 -17.57
C ASP A 32 5.32 0.84 -18.64
N LEU A 33 5.23 -0.48 -18.47
CA LEU A 33 5.69 -1.44 -19.46
C LEU A 33 4.94 -1.26 -20.78
N SER A 34 3.61 -1.15 -20.72
CA SER A 34 2.75 -0.97 -21.89
C SER A 34 3.09 0.30 -22.67
N LEU A 35 3.29 1.42 -21.98
CA LEU A 35 3.72 2.68 -22.58
C LEU A 35 5.13 2.55 -23.18
N GLY A 36 6.04 1.87 -22.49
CA GLY A 36 7.36 1.52 -23.00
C GLY A 36 7.31 0.71 -24.30
N PHE A 37 6.42 -0.27 -24.40
CA PHE A 37 6.18 -0.98 -25.66
C PHE A 37 5.61 -0.05 -26.74
N LEU A 38 4.65 0.81 -26.39
CA LEU A 38 4.02 1.73 -27.32
C LEU A 38 5.01 2.75 -27.92
N THR A 39 5.99 3.21 -27.14
CA THR A 39 7.08 4.08 -27.68
C THR A 39 7.83 3.42 -28.84
N ARG A 40 7.99 2.09 -28.80
CA ARG A 40 8.72 1.34 -29.83
C ARG A 40 7.88 1.11 -31.07
N THR A 41 6.58 0.86 -30.91
CA THR A 41 5.68 0.62 -32.05
C THR A 41 5.27 1.91 -32.75
N THR A 42 5.11 3.00 -32.00
CA THR A 42 4.68 4.29 -32.52
C THR A 42 5.62 5.40 -32.03
N PRO A 43 6.78 5.60 -32.68
CA PRO A 43 7.82 6.53 -32.22
C PRO A 43 7.43 8.01 -32.32
N GLN A 44 6.29 8.32 -32.94
CA GLN A 44 5.77 9.68 -33.11
C GLN A 44 4.96 10.19 -31.91
N ILE A 45 4.51 9.29 -31.02
CA ILE A 45 3.72 9.68 -29.84
C ILE A 45 4.66 10.17 -28.75
N ASN A 46 4.40 11.37 -28.22
CA ASN A 46 5.06 11.85 -27.01
C ASN A 46 4.53 11.08 -25.79
N VAL A 47 5.21 10.01 -25.42
CA VAL A 47 4.77 9.11 -24.34
C VAL A 47 4.79 9.76 -22.96
N PHE A 48 5.54 10.84 -22.74
CA PHE A 48 5.39 11.62 -21.52
C PHE A 48 4.04 12.35 -21.51
N LEU A 49 3.68 13.01 -22.61
CA LEU A 49 2.40 13.74 -22.72
C LEU A 49 1.19 12.81 -22.61
N THR A 50 1.25 11.63 -23.24
CA THR A 50 0.16 10.64 -23.25
C THR A 50 0.15 9.76 -22.00
N GLY A 51 1.32 9.46 -21.43
CA GLY A 51 1.46 8.56 -20.29
C GLY A 51 0.84 9.10 -19.00
N PHE A 52 0.97 10.41 -18.74
CA PHE A 52 0.37 11.02 -17.54
C PHE A 52 -1.17 10.88 -17.51
N PRO A 53 -1.93 11.29 -18.55
CA PRO A 53 -3.37 11.06 -18.61
C PRO A 53 -3.77 9.59 -18.45
N VAL A 54 -3.07 8.68 -19.13
CA VAL A 54 -3.34 7.24 -19.06
C VAL A 54 -3.16 6.72 -17.63
N LYS A 55 -2.04 7.05 -16.98
CA LYS A 55 -1.78 6.64 -15.60
C LYS A 55 -2.78 7.22 -14.61
N MET A 56 -3.23 8.46 -14.80
CA MET A 56 -4.29 9.03 -13.95
C MET A 56 -5.59 8.23 -14.06
N ILE A 57 -6.04 7.94 -15.28
CA ILE A 57 -7.29 7.18 -15.50
C ILE A 57 -7.15 5.77 -14.93
N VAL A 58 -6.07 5.07 -15.23
CA VAL A 58 -5.79 3.72 -14.73
C VAL A 58 -5.70 3.71 -13.21
N GLY A 59 -5.02 4.69 -12.60
CA GLY A 59 -4.90 4.82 -11.16
C GLY A 59 -6.24 5.06 -10.47
N LEU A 60 -7.08 5.94 -11.01
CA LEU A 60 -8.42 6.22 -10.48
C LEU A 60 -9.35 5.03 -10.61
N LEU A 61 -9.34 4.33 -11.76
CA LEU A 61 -10.12 3.11 -11.96
C LEU A 61 -9.70 2.04 -10.96
N THR A 62 -8.39 1.82 -10.83
CA THR A 62 -7.83 0.85 -9.87
C THR A 62 -8.27 1.17 -8.44
N LEU A 63 -8.18 2.45 -8.05
CA LEU A 63 -8.62 2.87 -6.72
C LEU A 63 -10.12 2.59 -6.52
N SER A 64 -10.96 2.90 -7.52
CA SER A 64 -12.39 2.63 -7.48
C SER A 64 -12.70 1.13 -7.28
N PHE A 65 -11.98 0.24 -7.95
CA PHE A 65 -12.10 -1.21 -7.75
C PHE A 65 -11.61 -1.69 -6.37
N LEU A 66 -10.64 -0.98 -5.77
CA LEU A 66 -10.08 -1.35 -4.46
C LEU A 66 -10.90 -0.83 -3.28
N ILE A 67 -11.79 0.15 -3.46
CA ILE A 67 -12.62 0.70 -2.37
C ILE A 67 -13.33 -0.40 -1.56
N PRO A 68 -14.02 -1.38 -2.16
CA PRO A 68 -14.69 -2.44 -1.38
C PRO A 68 -13.71 -3.31 -0.59
N LEU A 69 -12.51 -3.53 -1.13
CA LEU A 69 -11.46 -4.33 -0.49
C LEU A 69 -10.88 -3.61 0.74
N PHE A 70 -10.80 -2.29 0.73
CA PHE A 70 -10.30 -1.52 1.87
C PHE A 70 -11.11 -1.73 3.14
N GLY A 71 -12.42 -1.99 3.05
CA GLY A 71 -13.22 -2.32 4.23
C GLY A 71 -12.69 -3.53 5.00
N ALA A 72 -12.36 -4.61 4.30
CA ALA A 72 -11.81 -5.83 4.90
C ALA A 72 -10.38 -5.61 5.45
N VAL A 73 -9.57 -4.85 4.72
CA VAL A 73 -8.20 -4.52 5.12
C VAL A 73 -8.19 -3.65 6.37
N PHE A 74 -9.01 -2.60 6.42
CA PHE A 74 -9.11 -1.73 7.59
C PHE A 74 -9.62 -2.47 8.82
N ASN A 75 -10.63 -3.35 8.70
CA ASN A 75 -11.05 -4.19 9.82
C ASN A 75 -9.91 -5.05 10.36
N SER A 76 -9.09 -5.62 9.48
CA SER A 76 -7.93 -6.43 9.88
C SER A 76 -6.85 -5.59 10.57
N ILE A 77 -6.60 -4.37 10.09
CA ILE A 77 -5.65 -3.43 10.68
C ILE A 77 -6.15 -2.95 12.06
N PHE A 78 -7.41 -2.55 12.19
CA PHE A 78 -7.98 -2.11 13.47
C PHE A 78 -7.90 -3.19 14.55
N ASN A 79 -8.29 -4.43 14.22
CA ASN A 79 -8.15 -5.57 15.14
C ASN A 79 -6.69 -5.82 15.57
N THR A 80 -5.74 -5.55 14.67
CA THR A 80 -4.31 -5.68 14.97
C THR A 80 -3.83 -4.55 15.88
N ILE A 81 -4.25 -3.31 15.62
CA ILE A 81 -3.92 -2.14 16.45
C ILE A 81 -4.46 -2.33 17.87
N GLU A 82 -5.71 -2.76 18.03
CA GLU A 82 -6.29 -3.03 19.35
C GLU A 82 -5.44 -4.04 20.13
N ARG A 83 -5.11 -5.17 19.49
CA ARG A 83 -4.26 -6.20 20.09
C ARG A 83 -2.88 -5.67 20.48
N ASP A 84 -2.23 -4.94 19.59
CA ASP A 84 -0.88 -4.41 19.80
C ASP A 84 -0.87 -3.34 20.90
N LEU A 85 -1.93 -2.51 21.00
CA LEU A 85 -2.11 -1.56 22.10
C LEU A 85 -2.31 -2.25 23.45
N TYR A 86 -3.14 -3.32 23.51
CA TYR A 86 -3.31 -4.10 24.74
C TYR A 86 -1.99 -4.72 25.20
N LEU A 87 -1.18 -5.23 24.26
CA LEU A 87 0.13 -5.80 24.55
C LEU A 87 1.10 -4.73 25.05
N LEU A 88 1.15 -3.55 24.42
CA LEU A 88 1.98 -2.44 24.89
C LEU A 88 1.58 -1.98 26.29
N MET A 89 0.29 -1.78 26.56
CA MET A 89 -0.18 -1.38 27.89
C MET A 89 0.19 -2.43 28.94
N ARG A 90 0.03 -3.72 28.63
CA ARG A 90 0.44 -4.81 29.52
C ARG A 90 1.94 -4.79 29.78
N GLU A 91 2.77 -4.64 28.75
CA GLU A 91 4.22 -4.60 28.93
C GLU A 91 4.67 -3.36 29.71
N LEU A 92 4.09 -2.19 29.46
CA LEU A 92 4.45 -0.96 30.18
C LEU A 92 4.05 -1.01 31.66
N VAL A 93 2.89 -1.60 31.98
CA VAL A 93 2.37 -1.64 33.35
C VAL A 93 3.00 -2.76 34.18
N PHE A 94 3.16 -3.95 33.61
CA PHE A 94 3.62 -5.13 34.36
C PHE A 94 5.13 -5.37 34.27
N ASN A 95 5.80 -4.89 33.23
CA ASN A 95 7.24 -5.10 32.99
C ASN A 95 8.07 -3.83 33.31
N GLY A 96 7.48 -2.86 34.02
CA GLY A 96 8.14 -1.68 34.59
C GLY A 96 8.81 -1.91 35.96
N ARG A 97 8.91 -3.17 36.40
CA ARG A 97 9.76 -3.62 37.52
C ARG A 97 10.69 -4.73 37.03
#